data_AF-A0A5S4FBA0-F1
#
_entry.id   AF-A0A5S4FBA0-F1
#
_cell.length_a   1.000
_cell.length_b   1.000
_cell.length_c   1.000
_cell.angle_alpha   90.00
_cell.angle_beta   90.00
_cell.angle_gamma   90.00
#
_symmetry.space_group_name_H-M   'P 1'
#
loop_
_entity.id
_entity.type
_entity.pdbx_description
1 polymer ?
#
loop_
_entity_poly.entity_id
_entity_poly.type
_entity_poly.pdbx_seq_one_letter_code
_entity_poly.pdbx_strand_id
1 'polypeptide(L)'
;MPVKRKHALRRPKDTTVPDPGDDGLSLTSARRYEAFGRVMAALATEADFIESCRDLTWWRGSDHSWHIEWRDGPYASEVATLLSEQVRDPGYDGLLVTEAGPGSEGSAVLDVMGVRFELRAIDPMGRATVRARPGFWRLAEALDTTRRTNTRHPWEELLGG
;
A
#
# COMPACT_ATOMS: atom_id res chain seq x y z
N MET A 1 -29.38 -41.19 56.51
CA MET A 1 -29.65 -39.96 55.71
C MET A 1 -28.46 -39.67 54.81
N PRO A 2 -28.63 -39.78 53.48
CA PRO A 2 -27.80 -39.03 52.54
C PRO A 2 -28.62 -38.27 51.48
N VAL A 3 -28.01 -37.20 50.98
CA VAL A 3 -28.62 -35.97 50.46
C VAL A 3 -28.91 -36.06 48.95
N LYS A 4 -30.14 -35.69 48.53
CA LYS A 4 -30.54 -35.51 47.12
C LYS A 4 -29.69 -34.43 46.45
N ARG A 5 -28.86 -34.83 45.46
CA ARG A 5 -28.21 -33.88 44.53
C ARG A 5 -29.25 -33.32 43.57
N LYS A 6 -29.46 -32.01 43.60
CA LYS A 6 -30.28 -31.27 42.62
C LYS A 6 -29.47 -31.12 41.33
N HIS A 7 -29.94 -31.71 40.24
CA HIS A 7 -29.45 -31.39 38.89
C HIS A 7 -29.93 -29.98 38.53
N ALA A 8 -29.00 -29.03 38.46
CA ALA A 8 -29.27 -27.73 37.86
C ALA A 8 -29.28 -27.90 36.33
N LEU A 9 -30.45 -27.70 35.74
CA LEU A 9 -30.68 -27.65 34.31
C LEU A 9 -29.82 -26.52 33.72
N ARG A 10 -28.88 -26.86 32.83
CA ARG A 10 -28.09 -25.87 32.09
C ARG A 10 -29.04 -24.99 31.27
N ARG A 11 -29.05 -23.69 31.56
CA ARG A 11 -29.67 -22.64 30.75
C ARG A 11 -29.03 -22.66 29.34
N PRO A 12 -29.82 -22.69 28.25
CA PRO A 12 -29.25 -22.55 26.92
C PRO A 12 -28.60 -21.17 26.79
N LYS A 13 -27.36 -21.16 26.28
CA LYS A 13 -26.60 -19.96 25.96
C LYS A 13 -27.33 -19.25 24.83
N ASP A 14 -27.79 -18.03 25.08
CA ASP A 14 -28.33 -17.14 24.07
C ASP A 14 -27.39 -17.16 22.87
N THR A 15 -27.94 -17.58 21.74
CA THR A 15 -27.28 -17.54 20.47
C THR A 15 -27.31 -16.07 20.07
N THR A 16 -26.26 -15.32 20.42
CA THR A 16 -26.01 -14.01 19.83
C THR A 16 -25.89 -14.24 18.33
N VAL A 17 -26.98 -13.94 17.61
CA VAL A 17 -26.99 -13.83 16.16
C VAL A 17 -25.94 -12.79 15.81
N PRO A 18 -24.91 -13.10 15.00
CA PRO A 18 -23.95 -12.10 14.58
C PRO A 18 -24.70 -11.01 13.81
N ASP A 19 -24.43 -9.76 14.19
CA ASP A 19 -24.96 -8.58 13.53
C ASP A 19 -24.44 -8.55 12.08
N PRO A 20 -25.32 -8.67 11.06
CA PRO A 20 -24.89 -8.73 9.66
C PRO A 20 -24.21 -7.45 9.17
N GLY A 21 -24.24 -6.35 9.95
CA GLY A 21 -23.56 -5.09 9.63
C GLY A 21 -22.05 -5.08 9.87
N ASP A 22 -21.55 -5.84 10.85
CA ASP A 22 -20.13 -5.83 11.25
C ASP A 22 -19.26 -6.68 10.30
N ASP A 23 -19.82 -7.78 9.82
CA ASP A 23 -19.14 -8.70 8.88
C ASP A 23 -18.87 -8.04 7.52
N GLY A 24 -19.78 -7.20 7.02
CA GLY A 24 -19.60 -6.49 5.74
C GLY A 24 -18.50 -5.42 5.79
N LEU A 25 -18.42 -4.66 6.88
CA LEU A 25 -17.36 -3.68 7.10
C LEU A 25 -16.01 -4.35 7.33
N SER A 26 -16.01 -5.51 8.01
CA SER A 26 -14.82 -6.34 8.22
C SER A 26 -14.31 -7.01 6.94
N LEU A 27 -15.20 -7.46 6.05
CA LEU A 27 -14.80 -8.01 4.76
C LEU A 27 -14.25 -6.94 3.81
N THR A 28 -14.81 -5.73 3.83
CA THR A 28 -14.26 -4.61 3.04
C THR A 28 -12.92 -4.14 3.61
N SER A 29 -12.69 -4.21 4.92
CA SER A 29 -11.40 -3.87 5.52
C SER A 29 -10.36 -4.95 5.20
N ALA A 30 -10.71 -6.23 5.30
CA ALA A 30 -9.84 -7.34 4.92
C ALA A 30 -9.39 -7.24 3.45
N ARG A 31 -10.33 -7.01 2.52
CA ARG A 31 -10.02 -6.81 1.10
C ARG A 31 -9.07 -5.63 0.85
N ARG A 32 -9.22 -4.53 1.61
CA ARG A 32 -8.33 -3.36 1.52
C ARG A 32 -6.89 -3.67 1.90
N TYR A 33 -6.68 -4.46 2.96
CA TYR A 33 -5.34 -4.88 3.37
C TYR A 33 -4.78 -5.97 2.47
N GLU A 34 -5.63 -6.86 1.93
CA GLU A 34 -5.21 -7.85 0.94
C GLU A 34 -4.71 -7.19 -0.35
N ALA A 35 -5.47 -6.24 -0.90
CA ALA A 35 -5.07 -5.48 -2.07
C ALA A 35 -3.74 -4.75 -1.84
N PHE A 36 -3.58 -4.13 -0.67
CA PHE A 36 -2.33 -3.47 -0.28
C PHE A 36 -1.16 -4.46 -0.20
N GLY A 37 -1.36 -5.60 0.46
CA GLY A 37 -0.35 -6.65 0.57
C GLY A 37 0.12 -7.17 -0.78
N ARG A 38 -0.81 -7.36 -1.73
CA ARG A 38 -0.48 -7.79 -3.10
C ARG A 38 0.30 -6.72 -3.88
N VAL A 39 -0.07 -5.45 -3.76
CA VAL A 39 0.69 -4.34 -4.36
C VAL A 39 2.10 -4.27 -3.79
N MET A 40 2.25 -4.28 -2.47
CA MET A 40 3.58 -4.23 -1.84
C MET A 40 4.43 -5.46 -2.18
N ALA A 41 3.83 -6.64 -2.29
CA ALA A 41 4.54 -7.85 -2.72
C ALA A 41 5.07 -7.71 -4.16
N ALA A 42 4.27 -7.16 -5.09
CA ALA A 42 4.70 -6.90 -6.46
C ALA A 42 5.79 -5.81 -6.55
N LEU A 43 5.72 -4.78 -5.71
CA LEU A 43 6.79 -3.78 -5.65
C LEU A 43 8.08 -4.36 -5.05
N ALA A 44 7.97 -5.26 -4.06
CA ALA A 44 9.12 -5.90 -3.43
C ALA A 44 9.86 -6.86 -4.36
N THR A 45 9.21 -7.42 -5.38
CA THR A 45 9.87 -8.23 -6.42
C THR A 45 10.69 -7.39 -7.39
N GLU A 46 10.47 -6.08 -7.44
CA GLU A 46 11.17 -5.16 -8.33
C GLU A 46 12.33 -4.46 -7.62
N ALA A 47 13.50 -5.13 -7.61
CA ALA A 47 14.72 -4.59 -7.02
C ALA A 47 15.07 -3.19 -7.57
N ASP A 48 14.92 -2.98 -8.88
CA ASP A 48 15.15 -1.68 -9.51
C ASP A 48 14.24 -0.58 -8.95
N PHE A 49 12.98 -0.89 -8.62
CA PHE A 49 12.04 0.07 -8.03
C PHE A 49 12.49 0.41 -6.61
N ILE A 50 12.65 -0.61 -5.76
CA ILE A 50 12.99 -0.43 -4.34
C ILE A 50 14.30 0.32 -4.15
N GLU A 51 15.31 0.02 -4.96
CA GLU A 51 16.61 0.65 -4.80
C GLU A 51 16.71 2.04 -5.44
N SER A 52 15.85 2.37 -6.41
CA SER A 52 15.88 3.68 -7.08
C SER A 52 15.00 4.72 -6.41
N CYS A 53 13.96 4.29 -5.71
CA CYS A 53 13.07 5.17 -4.97
C CYS A 53 13.76 5.68 -3.71
N ARG A 54 13.78 7.00 -3.55
CA ARG A 54 14.04 7.66 -2.29
C ARG A 54 12.74 7.95 -1.56
N ASP A 55 12.80 8.01 -0.24
CA ASP A 55 11.69 8.47 0.60
C ASP A 55 10.36 7.75 0.29
N LEU A 56 10.42 6.44 -0.03
CA LEU A 56 9.24 5.62 -0.32
C LEU A 56 8.36 5.54 0.93
N THR A 57 7.13 6.02 0.80
CA THR A 57 6.15 6.04 1.88
C THR A 57 4.78 5.60 1.38
N TRP A 58 3.97 5.09 2.29
CA TRP A 58 2.58 4.73 2.01
C TRP A 58 1.72 5.05 3.21
N TRP A 59 0.49 5.46 2.94
CA TRP A 59 -0.49 5.76 3.98
C TRP A 59 -1.89 5.52 3.46
N ARG A 60 -2.84 5.45 4.39
CA ARG A 60 -4.25 5.31 4.07
C ARG A 60 -4.92 6.67 4.08
N GLY A 61 -5.60 7.00 2.99
CA GLY A 61 -6.40 8.21 2.86
C GLY A 61 -7.67 8.18 3.70
N SER A 62 -8.26 9.35 3.93
CA SER A 62 -9.56 9.49 4.61
C SER A 62 -10.71 8.89 3.79
N ASP A 63 -10.53 8.82 2.47
CA ASP A 63 -11.41 8.17 1.50
C ASP A 63 -11.22 6.65 1.40
N HIS A 64 -10.40 6.08 2.30
CA HIS A 64 -10.02 4.67 2.32
C HIS A 64 -9.20 4.19 1.11
N SER A 65 -8.68 5.09 0.30
CA SER A 65 -7.66 4.76 -0.70
C SER A 65 -6.30 4.53 -0.03
N TRP A 66 -5.41 3.88 -0.77
CA TRP A 66 -4.00 3.80 -0.42
C TRP A 66 -3.22 4.80 -1.26
N HIS A 67 -2.34 5.56 -0.62
CA HIS A 67 -1.39 6.41 -1.32
C HIS A 67 -0.02 5.76 -1.21
N ILE A 68 0.72 5.74 -2.32
CA ILE A 68 2.11 5.33 -2.38
C ILE A 68 2.87 6.46 -3.03
N GLU A 69 3.82 7.04 -2.29
CA GLU A 69 4.63 8.15 -2.75
C GLU A 69 6.11 7.80 -2.66
N TRP A 70 6.85 8.21 -3.66
CA TRP A 70 8.30 8.11 -3.69
C TRP A 70 8.91 9.35 -4.34
N ARG A 71 10.19 9.55 -4.08
CA ARG A 71 11.03 10.57 -4.70
C ARG A 71 12.05 9.90 -5.62
N ASP A 72 12.43 10.59 -6.69
CA ASP A 72 13.32 10.06 -7.73
C ASP A 72 12.75 8.76 -8.35
N GLY A 73 13.57 7.98 -9.03
CA GLY A 73 13.14 6.67 -9.52
C GLY A 73 12.20 6.73 -10.74
N PRO A 74 11.32 5.72 -10.88
CA PRO A 74 10.46 5.58 -12.05
C PRO A 74 9.28 6.54 -12.07
N TYR A 75 8.71 6.73 -13.26
CA TYR A 75 7.45 7.45 -13.43
C TYR A 75 6.29 6.70 -12.77
N ALA A 76 5.30 7.44 -12.29
CA ALA A 76 4.08 6.84 -11.72
C ALA A 76 3.35 5.96 -12.74
N SER A 77 3.32 6.33 -14.01
CA SER A 77 2.78 5.51 -15.10
C SER A 77 3.56 4.21 -15.32
N GLU A 78 4.89 4.22 -15.20
CA GLU A 78 5.70 2.99 -15.33
C GLU A 78 5.41 2.00 -14.20
N VAL A 79 5.23 2.51 -12.98
CA VAL A 79 4.84 1.71 -11.82
C VAL A 79 3.41 1.19 -11.95
N ALA A 80 2.51 2.01 -12.51
CA ALA A 80 1.13 1.60 -12.77
C ALA A 80 1.06 0.41 -13.74
N THR A 81 1.78 0.50 -14.86
CA THR A 81 1.91 -0.59 -15.84
C THR A 81 2.48 -1.84 -15.19
N LEU A 82 3.57 -1.69 -14.43
CA LEU A 82 4.21 -2.80 -13.71
C LEU A 82 3.23 -3.54 -12.79
N LEU A 83 2.47 -2.80 -11.99
CA LEU A 83 1.50 -3.38 -11.07
C LEU A 83 0.37 -4.10 -11.82
N SER A 84 -0.06 -3.58 -12.98
CA SER A 84 -1.06 -4.24 -13.83
C SER A 84 -0.58 -5.60 -14.40
N GLU A 85 0.73 -5.74 -14.60
CA GLU A 85 1.34 -6.97 -15.08
C GLU A 85 1.53 -7.98 -13.95
N GLN A 86 2.03 -7.53 -12.80
CA GLN A 86 2.52 -8.40 -11.72
C GLN A 86 1.49 -8.77 -10.65
N VAL A 87 0.49 -7.91 -10.40
CA VAL A 87 -0.56 -8.24 -9.44
C VAL A 87 -1.57 -9.18 -10.10
N ARG A 88 -1.34 -10.49 -9.90
CA ARG A 88 -2.15 -11.59 -10.44
C ARG A 88 -2.63 -12.50 -9.33
N ASP A 89 -3.67 -13.28 -9.61
CA ASP A 89 -4.12 -14.38 -8.77
C ASP A 89 -4.13 -15.67 -9.62
N PRO A 90 -3.34 -16.70 -9.25
CA PRO A 90 -3.29 -17.95 -9.99
C PRO A 90 -4.65 -18.67 -10.14
N GLY A 91 -5.62 -18.36 -9.26
CA GLY A 91 -6.96 -18.93 -9.27
C GLY A 91 -8.02 -18.06 -9.95
N TYR A 92 -7.66 -16.92 -10.54
CA TYR A 92 -8.59 -15.98 -11.17
C TYR A 92 -8.04 -15.45 -12.50
N ASP A 93 -8.72 -15.80 -13.59
CA ASP A 93 -8.32 -15.42 -14.97
C ASP A 93 -8.64 -13.95 -15.32
N GLY A 94 -9.26 -13.19 -14.43
CA GLY A 94 -9.58 -11.78 -14.66
C GLY A 94 -8.46 -10.82 -14.28
N LEU A 95 -8.58 -9.56 -14.73
CA LEU A 95 -7.71 -8.48 -14.31
C LEU A 95 -8.03 -8.08 -12.86
N LEU A 96 -7.03 -8.17 -11.99
CA LEU A 96 -7.13 -7.66 -10.61
C LEU A 96 -6.89 -6.15 -10.53
N VAL A 97 -6.16 -5.60 -11.49
CA VAL A 97 -5.76 -4.19 -11.54
C VAL A 97 -6.41 -3.56 -12.78
N THR A 98 -7.03 -2.40 -12.58
CA THR A 98 -7.56 -1.56 -13.65
C THR A 98 -7.01 -0.15 -13.47
N GLU A 99 -6.58 0.49 -14.55
CA GLU A 99 -6.21 1.92 -14.49
C GLU A 99 -7.47 2.77 -14.33
N ALA A 100 -7.47 3.65 -13.34
CA ALA A 100 -8.61 4.52 -13.01
C ALA A 100 -8.51 5.91 -13.67
N GLY A 101 -7.65 6.05 -14.68
CA GLY A 101 -7.40 7.28 -15.44
C GLY A 101 -6.03 7.26 -16.13
N PRO A 102 -5.73 8.26 -16.99
CA PRO A 102 -4.44 8.33 -17.65
C PRO A 102 -3.32 8.57 -16.64
N GLY A 103 -2.31 7.69 -16.65
CA GLY A 103 -1.08 7.89 -15.89
C GLY A 103 -0.20 9.00 -16.49
N SER A 104 0.49 9.72 -15.64
CA SER A 104 1.50 10.73 -15.98
C SER A 104 2.85 10.36 -15.36
N GLU A 105 3.87 11.18 -15.62
CA GLU A 105 5.18 11.03 -15.00
C GLU A 105 5.10 11.07 -13.46
N GLY A 106 4.36 12.04 -12.91
CA GLY A 106 4.30 12.30 -11.47
C GLY A 106 3.11 11.66 -10.73
N SER A 107 2.08 11.20 -11.44
CA SER A 107 0.91 10.59 -10.80
C SER A 107 0.21 9.58 -11.69
N ALA A 108 -0.29 8.51 -11.08
CA ALA A 108 -1.15 7.52 -11.73
C ALA A 108 -2.14 6.96 -10.70
N VAL A 109 -3.27 6.43 -11.17
CA VAL A 109 -4.30 5.89 -10.28
C VAL A 109 -4.76 4.53 -10.77
N LEU A 110 -4.82 3.58 -9.84
CA LEU A 110 -5.22 2.20 -10.09
C LEU A 110 -6.36 1.80 -9.16
N ASP A 111 -7.21 0.91 -9.63
CA ASP A 111 -8.11 0.12 -8.79
C ASP A 111 -7.60 -1.32 -8.75
N VAL A 112 -7.19 -1.77 -7.56
CA VAL A 112 -6.73 -3.15 -7.31
C VAL A 112 -7.77 -3.86 -6.48
N MET A 113 -8.40 -4.89 -7.04
CA MET A 113 -9.50 -5.63 -6.40
C MET A 113 -10.67 -4.71 -5.95
N GLY A 114 -10.88 -3.61 -6.67
CA GLY A 114 -11.87 -2.58 -6.32
C GLY A 114 -11.46 -1.65 -5.19
N VAL A 115 -10.17 -1.62 -4.83
CA VAL A 115 -9.58 -0.70 -3.85
C VAL A 115 -8.69 0.30 -4.60
N ARG A 116 -8.90 1.59 -4.36
CA ARG A 116 -8.18 2.68 -5.05
C ARG A 116 -6.76 2.86 -4.51
N PHE A 117 -5.81 3.01 -5.42
CA PHE A 117 -4.41 3.31 -5.17
C PHE A 117 -3.99 4.56 -5.93
N GLU A 118 -3.53 5.57 -5.20
CA GLU A 118 -2.93 6.77 -5.77
C GLU A 118 -1.42 6.67 -5.71
N LEU A 119 -0.79 6.67 -6.88
CA LEU A 119 0.65 6.64 -7.03
C LEU A 119 1.16 8.06 -7.27
N ARG A 120 2.19 8.46 -6.54
CA ARG A 120 2.81 9.78 -6.64
C ARG A 120 4.32 9.66 -6.71
N ALA A 121 4.89 10.18 -7.80
CA ALA A 121 6.32 10.25 -8.00
C ALA A 121 6.76 11.71 -7.94
N ILE A 122 7.67 12.03 -7.01
CA ILE A 122 8.21 13.38 -6.84
C ILE A 122 9.58 13.45 -7.51
N ASP A 123 9.73 14.39 -8.44
CA ASP A 123 10.93 14.55 -9.28
C ASP A 123 11.35 13.24 -9.98
N PRO A 124 10.44 12.49 -10.64
CA PRO A 124 10.78 11.22 -11.27
C PRO A 124 11.68 11.42 -12.48
N MET A 125 12.54 10.43 -12.73
CA MET A 125 13.49 10.45 -13.86
C MET A 125 13.23 9.33 -14.88
N GLY A 126 12.38 8.37 -14.55
CA GLY A 126 12.00 7.24 -15.39
C GLY A 126 12.96 6.05 -15.29
N ARG A 127 12.45 4.82 -15.46
CA ARG A 127 13.22 3.57 -15.30
C ARG A 127 14.46 3.52 -16.19
N ALA A 128 14.34 3.96 -17.43
CA ALA A 128 15.46 3.95 -18.38
C ALA A 128 16.63 4.82 -17.90
N THR A 129 16.33 6.03 -17.42
CA THR A 129 17.32 6.98 -16.90
C THR A 129 17.96 6.47 -15.62
N VAL A 130 17.17 5.91 -14.70
CA VAL A 130 17.68 5.29 -13.46
C VAL A 130 18.70 4.21 -13.78
N ARG A 131 18.39 3.30 -14.71
CA ARG A 131 19.26 2.18 -15.10
C ARG A 131 20.53 2.64 -15.81
N ALA A 132 20.46 3.75 -16.53
CA ALA A 132 21.60 4.31 -17.26
C ALA A 132 22.59 5.08 -16.35
N ARG A 133 22.21 5.44 -15.11
CA ARG A 133 23.06 6.24 -14.24
C ARG A 133 24.24 5.41 -13.64
N PRO A 134 25.49 5.91 -13.72
CA PRO A 134 26.66 5.23 -13.16
C PRO A 134 26.58 5.08 -11.63
N GLY A 135 26.88 3.91 -11.07
CA GLY A 135 26.61 3.54 -9.66
C GLY A 135 27.07 4.49 -8.54
N PHE A 136 27.95 5.46 -8.83
CA PHE A 136 28.34 6.52 -7.88
C PHE A 136 27.31 7.64 -7.71
N TRP A 137 26.28 7.73 -8.56
CA TRP A 137 25.26 8.77 -8.46
C TRP A 137 24.53 8.75 -7.10
N ARG A 138 24.24 7.55 -6.58
CA ARG A 138 23.60 7.37 -5.27
C ARG A 138 24.47 7.88 -4.13
N LEU A 139 25.78 7.64 -4.20
CA LEU A 139 26.73 8.13 -3.18
C LEU A 139 26.85 9.66 -3.26
N ALA A 140 26.94 10.22 -4.47
CA ALA A 140 27.01 11.66 -4.67
C ALA A 140 25.75 12.38 -4.19
N GLU A 141 24.56 11.83 -4.43
CA GLU A 141 23.29 12.40 -3.94
C GLU A 141 23.08 12.20 -2.44
N ALA A 142 23.53 11.08 -1.85
CA ALA A 142 23.50 10.90 -0.40
C ALA A 142 24.42 11.90 0.33
N LEU A 143 25.50 12.33 -0.33
CA LEU A 143 26.45 13.32 0.16
C LEU A 143 26.02 14.76 -0.15
N ASP A 144 24.99 14.97 -0.99
CA ASP A 144 24.49 16.29 -1.32
C ASP A 144 23.58 16.83 -0.19
N THR A 145 24.19 17.56 0.74
CA THR A 145 23.51 18.23 1.85
C THR A 145 22.80 19.52 1.45
N THR A 146 22.93 19.95 0.18
CA THR A 146 22.30 21.18 -0.32
C THR A 146 20.85 20.96 -0.76
N ARG A 147 20.50 19.72 -1.11
CA ARG A 147 19.10 19.33 -1.33
C ARG A 147 18.43 19.09 0.00
N ARG A 148 17.49 19.97 0.36
CA ARG A 148 16.57 19.71 1.47
C ARG A 148 15.78 18.43 1.15
N THR A 149 16.03 17.37 1.90
CA THR A 149 15.08 16.28 2.12
C THR A 149 13.83 16.92 2.68
N ASN A 150 12.79 17.10 1.85
CA ASN A 150 11.51 17.64 2.29
C ASN A 150 10.72 16.57 3.06
N THR A 151 11.33 16.06 4.12
CA THR A 151 10.65 15.38 5.21
C THR A 151 10.83 16.29 6.40
N ARG A 152 9.97 17.30 6.53
CA ARG A 152 9.68 17.82 7.87
C ARG A 152 9.19 16.62 8.64
N HIS A 153 10.01 16.15 9.56
CA HIS A 153 9.58 15.02 10.34
C HIS A 153 8.52 15.50 11.33
N PRO A 154 7.44 14.74 11.58
CA PRO A 154 6.41 15.15 12.54
C PRO A 154 6.95 15.46 13.94
N TRP A 155 8.13 14.95 14.30
CA TRP A 155 8.82 15.28 15.55
C TRP A 155 9.49 16.66 15.56
N GLU A 156 9.83 17.24 14.40
CA GLU A 156 10.38 18.61 14.30
C GLU A 156 9.31 19.67 14.62
N GLU A 157 8.04 19.39 14.31
CA GLU A 157 6.92 20.24 14.72
C GLU A 157 6.64 20.14 16.23
N LEU A 158 6.90 18.97 16.83
CA LEU A 158 6.72 18.74 18.26
C LEU A 158 7.81 19.37 19.13
N LEU A 159 9.02 19.55 18.59
CA LEU A 159 10.16 20.13 19.31
C LEU A 159 10.33 21.64 19.08
N GLY A 160 9.43 22.27 18.30
CA GLY A 160 9.44 23.71 18.05
C GLY A 160 10.69 24.14 17.27
N GLY A 161 10.68 23.88 15.97
CA GLY A 161 11.69 24.38 15.03
C GLY A 161 11.89 25.89 15.07
#